data_AF-A0A7M4D4I0-F1
#
_entry.id   AF-A0A7M4D4I0-F1
#
_cell.length_a   1.000
_cell.length_b   1.000
_cell.length_c   1.000
_cell.angle_alpha   90.00
_cell.angle_beta   90.00
_cell.angle_gamma   90.00
#
_symmetry.space_group_name_H-M   'P 1'
#
loop_
_entity.id
_entity.type
_entity.pdbx_description
1 polymer ?
#
loop_
_entity_poly.entity_id
_entity_poly.type
_entity_poly.pdbx_seq_one_letter_code
_entity_poly.pdbx_strand_id
1 'polypeptide(L)'
;MVKTPCMASELQMKLKDTIHGCIPLDEKGDFKELTLLGEKYKGKALCDQFDLISRRAYFNREHPETRNKDRDYMWYLWSGAYSPLFGKKKMATFERYFLNDKEVQREESNMYYKLRDDKDSCCRILTEFGLDPEVSHIVNGHVPVKVGKGESPVKAEGKLFVIDGGMSKPYQKVTGIAGYTLIYDSYSLILAEHTSFESKHKAIHDEVDIVSTRSMIEHATKRIRVGDTYIGANLRQQILDLNRLLDAYRKGVVKVKSVG
;
A
#
# COMPACT_ATOMS: atom_id res chain seq x y z
N MET A 1 -10.12 16.78 1.78
CA MET A 1 -9.43 15.94 2.77
C MET A 1 -9.18 14.57 2.12
N VAL A 2 -8.11 14.45 1.34
CA VAL A 2 -7.69 13.19 0.70
C VAL A 2 -6.45 12.75 1.47
N LYS A 3 -6.59 11.77 2.36
CA LYS A 3 -5.43 11.08 2.93
C LYS A 3 -4.84 10.24 1.81
N THR A 4 -3.74 10.68 1.21
CA THR A 4 -2.93 9.84 0.32
C THR A 4 -2.24 8.80 1.22
N PRO A 5 -2.61 7.51 1.17
CA PRO A 5 -2.02 6.50 2.04
C PRO A 5 -0.74 6.00 1.36
N CYS A 6 0.33 6.79 1.43
CA CYS A 6 1.67 6.29 1.07
C CYS A 6 2.37 5.63 2.27
N MET A 7 1.83 5.76 3.49
CA MET A 7 2.32 5.05 4.66
C MET A 7 1.18 4.66 5.58
N ALA A 8 1.11 3.35 5.85
CA ALA A 8 0.22 2.74 6.81
C ALA A 8 0.52 3.27 8.22
N SER A 9 -0.19 4.31 8.63
CA SER A 9 -0.39 4.58 10.05
C SER A 9 -1.53 3.70 10.54
N GLU A 10 -1.19 2.76 11.42
CA GLU A 10 -2.10 2.16 12.40
C GLU A 10 -3.27 1.33 11.85
N LEU A 11 -2.97 0.14 11.32
CA LEU A 11 -3.71 -1.10 11.60
C LEU A 11 -3.01 -2.29 10.92
N GLN A 12 -3.27 -3.50 11.44
CA GLN A 12 -3.39 -4.78 10.70
C GLN A 12 -2.25 -5.83 10.75
N MET A 13 -2.67 -7.00 11.25
CA MET A 13 -2.06 -8.32 11.20
C MET A 13 -1.90 -8.84 9.77
N LYS A 14 -0.83 -9.62 9.49
CA LYS A 14 -0.56 -10.44 8.29
C LYS A 14 -0.62 -9.78 6.90
N LEU A 15 -1.20 -8.60 6.78
CA LEU A 15 -1.25 -7.72 5.61
C LEU A 15 -0.33 -6.54 5.91
N LYS A 16 0.97 -6.80 6.01
CA LYS A 16 1.90 -5.81 6.57
C LYS A 16 2.23 -4.68 5.59
N ASP A 17 2.06 -4.85 4.28
CA ASP A 17 2.27 -3.77 3.31
C ASP A 17 1.12 -3.67 2.32
N THR A 18 0.34 -2.59 2.44
CA THR A 18 -0.44 -2.10 1.31
C THR A 18 0.49 -1.27 0.44
N ILE A 19 0.98 -1.88 -0.63
CA ILE A 19 1.75 -1.16 -1.64
C ILE A 19 0.71 -0.41 -2.48
N HIS A 20 0.56 0.89 -2.24
CA HIS A 20 -0.37 1.69 -3.04
C HIS A 20 0.08 1.67 -4.51
N GLY A 21 1.31 2.08 -4.81
CA GLY A 21 1.88 2.05 -6.16
C GLY A 21 2.77 0.82 -6.39
N CYS A 22 4.07 0.97 -6.15
CA CYS A 22 5.08 -0.04 -6.47
C CYS A 22 6.33 0.09 -5.60
N ILE A 23 7.23 -0.91 -5.66
CA ILE A 23 8.57 -0.81 -5.08
C ILE A 23 9.61 -0.63 -6.19
N PRO A 24 10.59 0.28 -6.06
CA PRO A 24 11.64 0.44 -7.07
C PRO A 24 12.50 -0.81 -7.23
N LEU A 25 12.37 -1.48 -8.37
CA LEU A 25 13.17 -2.63 -8.78
C LEU A 25 13.97 -2.32 -10.04
N ASP A 26 15.11 -2.98 -10.19
CA ASP A 26 15.87 -3.00 -11.43
C ASP A 26 15.44 -4.15 -12.36
N GLU A 27 16.13 -4.28 -13.50
CA GLU A 27 15.81 -5.28 -14.52
C GLU A 27 16.10 -6.72 -14.08
N LYS A 28 16.93 -6.91 -13.05
CA LYS A 28 17.22 -8.22 -12.44
C LYS A 28 16.25 -8.57 -11.31
N GLY A 29 15.34 -7.65 -10.97
CA GLY A 29 14.44 -7.78 -9.82
C GLY A 29 15.08 -7.45 -8.49
N ASP A 30 16.29 -6.87 -8.49
CA ASP A 30 16.92 -6.34 -7.27
C ASP A 30 16.36 -4.97 -6.90
N PHE A 31 16.43 -4.62 -5.62
CA PHE A 31 15.97 -3.31 -5.16
C PHE A 31 16.85 -2.20 -5.72
N LYS A 32 16.23 -1.26 -6.44
CA LYS A 32 16.93 -0.16 -7.07
C LYS A 32 17.49 0.78 -6.00
N GLU A 33 18.79 1.03 -6.06
CA GLU A 33 19.47 2.05 -5.25
C GLU A 33 19.27 3.44 -5.87
N LEU A 34 18.84 4.40 -5.05
CA LEU A 34 18.70 5.81 -5.38
C LEU A 34 19.45 6.68 -4.38
N THR A 35 20.04 7.77 -4.86
CA THR A 35 20.66 8.79 -4.00
C THR A 35 19.63 9.86 -3.65
N LEU A 36 19.26 9.96 -2.38
CA LEU A 36 18.40 11.01 -1.84
C LEU A 36 19.22 11.89 -0.89
N LEU A 37 19.26 13.20 -1.15
CA LEU A 37 19.96 14.17 -0.29
C LEU A 37 21.46 13.87 -0.05
N GLY A 38 22.11 13.16 -0.99
CA GLY A 38 23.53 12.79 -0.89
C GLY A 38 23.78 11.37 -0.35
N GLU A 39 22.77 10.75 0.23
CA GLU A 39 22.84 9.40 0.80
C GLU A 39 22.13 8.38 -0.09
N LYS A 40 22.63 7.14 -0.10
CA LYS A 40 22.10 6.05 -0.94
C LYS A 40 21.12 5.20 -0.16
N TYR A 41 19.97 4.92 -0.78
CA TYR A 41 18.91 4.11 -0.19
C TYR A 41 18.35 3.12 -1.23
N LYS A 42 17.88 1.97 -0.75
CA LYS A 42 17.17 0.95 -1.54
C LYS A 42 16.10 0.28 -0.70
N GLY A 43 15.18 -0.43 -1.35
CA GLY A 43 14.18 -1.29 -0.69
C GLY A 43 13.36 -0.54 0.36
N LYS A 44 13.25 -1.10 1.56
CA LYS A 44 12.47 -0.50 2.66
C LYS A 44 13.03 0.87 3.07
N ALA A 45 14.36 0.99 3.20
CA ALA A 45 15.01 2.22 3.64
C ALA A 45 14.75 3.40 2.68
N LEU A 46 14.62 3.11 1.38
CA LEU A 46 14.24 4.11 0.38
C LEU A 46 12.81 4.61 0.58
N CYS A 47 11.87 3.71 0.85
CA CYS A 47 10.47 4.05 1.10
C CYS A 47 10.34 4.87 2.40
N ASP A 48 11.04 4.46 3.45
CA ASP A 48 11.11 5.18 4.73
C ASP A 48 11.61 6.62 4.52
N GLN A 49 12.66 6.79 3.70
CA GLN A 49 13.21 8.10 3.43
C GLN A 49 12.27 8.98 2.59
N PHE A 50 11.55 8.42 1.62
CA PHE A 50 10.56 9.18 0.86
C PHE A 50 9.40 9.69 1.74
N ASP A 51 8.94 8.93 2.72
CA ASP A 51 7.92 9.40 3.67
C ASP A 51 8.44 10.50 4.59
N LEU A 52 9.66 10.35 5.13
CA LEU A 52 10.29 11.41 5.92
C LEU A 52 10.38 12.71 5.13
N ILE A 53 10.84 12.64 3.87
CA ILE A 53 10.90 13.77 2.95
C ILE A 53 9.49 14.33 2.69
N SER A 54 8.49 13.48 2.46
CA SER A 54 7.11 13.91 2.18
C SER A 54 6.47 14.62 3.37
N ARG A 55 6.67 14.10 4.59
CA ARG A 55 6.22 14.74 5.83
C ARG A 55 6.91 16.08 6.03
N ARG A 56 8.24 16.13 5.83
CA ARG A 56 9.01 17.37 5.93
C ARG A 56 8.55 18.41 4.91
N ALA A 57 8.26 18.00 3.67
CA ALA A 57 7.68 18.88 2.65
C ALA A 57 6.32 19.43 3.08
N TYR A 58 5.45 18.56 3.61
CA TYR A 58 4.08 18.93 4.00
C TYR A 58 4.04 19.91 5.18
N PHE A 59 4.83 19.67 6.23
CA PHE A 59 4.85 20.52 7.42
C PHE A 59 5.58 21.84 7.18
N ASN A 60 6.51 21.90 6.23
CA ASN A 60 7.22 23.12 5.86
C ASN A 60 6.64 23.84 4.64
N ARG A 61 5.44 23.48 4.18
CA ARG A 61 4.85 24.01 2.93
C ARG A 61 4.59 25.53 2.96
N GLU A 62 4.45 26.11 4.15
CA GLU A 62 4.11 27.53 4.37
C GLU A 62 5.34 28.42 4.53
N HIS A 63 6.56 27.86 4.41
CA HIS A 63 7.83 28.58 4.54
C HIS A 63 8.55 28.73 3.18
N PRO A 64 8.14 29.69 2.33
CA PRO A 64 8.65 29.87 0.98
C PRO A 64 10.12 30.30 0.91
N GLU A 65 10.68 30.85 1.99
CA GLU A 65 12.06 31.38 2.05
C GLU A 65 13.13 30.28 1.94
N THR A 66 12.77 29.03 2.20
CA THR A 66 13.71 27.91 2.09
C THR A 66 13.49 27.21 0.75
N ARG A 67 14.51 27.23 -0.12
CA ARG A 67 14.58 26.38 -1.32
C ARG A 67 14.66 24.92 -0.86
N ASN A 68 13.52 24.36 -0.50
CA ASN A 68 13.44 23.06 0.14
C ASN A 68 13.47 21.97 -0.94
N LYS A 69 14.60 21.25 -1.02
CA LYS A 69 14.79 20.08 -1.88
C LYS A 69 13.69 19.03 -1.72
N ASP A 70 12.99 19.00 -0.58
CA ASP A 70 11.85 18.11 -0.37
C ASP A 70 10.69 18.35 -1.32
N ARG A 71 10.46 19.61 -1.71
CA ARG A 71 9.41 19.94 -2.67
C ARG A 71 9.71 19.38 -4.04
N ASP A 72 10.99 19.36 -4.43
CA ASP A 72 11.44 18.74 -5.67
C ASP A 72 11.21 17.21 -5.61
N TYR A 73 11.41 16.60 -4.43
CA TYR A 73 11.07 15.19 -4.23
C TYR A 73 9.57 14.90 -4.26
N MET A 74 8.70 15.83 -3.84
CA MET A 74 7.25 15.66 -4.03
C MET A 74 6.88 15.59 -5.51
N TRP A 75 7.53 16.43 -6.34
CA TRP A 75 7.36 16.35 -7.80
C TRP A 75 7.92 15.05 -8.37
N TYR A 76 9.09 14.62 -7.89
CA TYR A 76 9.66 13.32 -8.26
C TYR A 76 8.74 12.16 -7.88
N LEU A 77 8.12 12.19 -6.70
CA LEU A 77 7.19 11.17 -6.27
C LEU A 77 5.95 11.08 -7.19
N TRP A 78 5.51 12.20 -7.75
CA TRP A 78 4.40 12.19 -8.71
C TRP A 78 4.77 11.48 -10.03
N SER A 79 5.92 11.78 -10.63
CA SER A 79 6.20 11.42 -12.03
C SER A 79 7.51 10.67 -12.29
N GLY A 80 8.30 10.42 -11.24
CA GLY A 80 9.62 9.80 -11.34
C GLY A 80 9.53 8.33 -11.71
N ALA A 81 10.42 7.87 -12.60
CA ALA A 81 10.44 6.49 -13.10
C ALA A 81 10.57 5.42 -11.99
N TYR A 82 11.32 5.76 -10.93
CA TYR A 82 11.54 4.93 -9.76
C TYR A 82 10.83 5.49 -8.52
N SER A 83 9.79 6.29 -8.72
CA SER A 83 8.89 6.67 -7.63
C SER A 83 8.09 5.45 -7.19
N PRO A 84 7.93 5.22 -5.87
CA PRO A 84 7.02 4.18 -5.35
C PRO A 84 5.53 4.49 -5.59
N LEU A 85 5.18 5.67 -6.10
CA LEU A 85 3.79 6.08 -6.34
C LEU A 85 3.37 6.10 -7.82
N PHE A 86 4.32 6.18 -8.74
CA PHE A 86 3.99 6.46 -10.14
C PHE A 86 3.75 5.18 -10.96
N GLY A 87 4.68 4.22 -10.87
CA GLY A 87 4.52 2.91 -11.50
C GLY A 87 4.87 2.81 -12.99
N LYS A 88 5.31 3.90 -13.62
CA LYS A 88 5.64 3.96 -15.05
C LYS A 88 7.03 4.54 -15.25
N LYS A 89 7.65 4.27 -16.40
CA LYS A 89 8.99 4.78 -16.75
C LYS A 89 9.01 6.28 -17.05
N LYS A 90 7.92 6.82 -17.59
CA LYS A 90 7.77 8.25 -17.92
C LYS A 90 6.32 8.67 -17.81
N MET A 91 6.10 9.96 -17.55
CA MET A 91 4.79 10.60 -17.66
C MET A 91 4.70 11.25 -19.04
N ALA A 92 3.76 10.78 -19.85
CA ALA A 92 3.56 11.24 -21.23
C ALA A 92 2.32 12.16 -21.36
N THR A 93 1.95 12.85 -20.28
CA THR A 93 0.75 13.70 -20.24
C THR A 93 0.85 14.82 -21.28
N PHE A 94 2.01 15.46 -21.40
CA PHE A 94 2.18 16.54 -22.38
C PHE A 94 2.01 16.02 -23.81
N GLU A 95 2.65 14.90 -24.13
CA GLU A 95 2.63 14.30 -25.45
C GLU A 95 1.22 13.81 -25.82
N ARG A 96 0.43 13.37 -24.84
CA ARG A 96 -1.00 13.03 -25.07
C ARG A 96 -1.87 14.22 -25.43
N TYR A 97 -1.51 15.43 -24.98
CA TYR A 97 -2.28 16.64 -25.28
C TYR A 97 -1.89 17.28 -26.60
N PHE A 98 -0.61 17.21 -26.97
CA PHE A 98 -0.07 18.01 -28.07
C PHE A 98 0.41 17.22 -29.29
N LEU A 99 0.67 15.93 -29.15
CA LEU A 99 1.17 15.07 -30.24
C LEU A 99 0.14 13.98 -30.52
N ASN A 100 -0.08 13.64 -31.80
CA ASN A 100 -0.95 12.51 -32.18
C ASN A 100 -0.18 11.18 -32.34
N ASP A 101 1.10 11.15 -31.94
CA ASP A 101 1.95 9.96 -32.04
C ASP A 101 1.76 9.02 -30.84
N LYS A 102 1.19 7.84 -31.09
CA LYS A 102 0.91 6.83 -30.07
C LYS A 102 2.18 6.24 -29.44
N GLU A 103 3.28 6.14 -30.18
CA GLU A 103 4.53 5.59 -29.64
C GLU A 103 5.14 6.57 -28.64
N VAL A 104 5.10 7.86 -28.94
CA VAL A 104 5.59 8.89 -28.01
C VAL A 104 4.71 8.97 -26.75
N GLN A 105 3.39 8.82 -26.90
CA GLN A 105 2.42 8.80 -25.79
C GLN A 105 2.48 7.53 -24.90
N ARG A 106 3.21 6.50 -25.33
CA ARG A 106 3.26 5.21 -24.63
C ARG A 106 3.98 5.37 -23.30
N GLU A 107 3.28 4.98 -22.23
CA GLU A 107 3.86 4.91 -20.90
C GLU A 107 4.06 3.45 -20.51
N GLU A 108 5.31 3.01 -20.51
CA GLU A 108 5.65 1.66 -20.09
C GLU A 108 5.57 1.52 -18.58
N SER A 109 5.00 0.41 -18.10
CA SER A 109 5.07 0.03 -16.70
C SER A 109 6.51 -0.24 -16.27
N ASN A 110 6.81 0.10 -15.01
CA ASN A 110 8.11 -0.16 -14.43
C ASN A 110 8.35 -1.65 -14.13
N MET A 111 9.53 -1.98 -13.61
CA MET A 111 9.93 -3.36 -13.36
C MET A 111 9.09 -4.07 -12.29
N TYR A 112 8.60 -3.34 -11.28
CA TYR A 112 7.70 -3.90 -10.28
C TYR A 112 6.46 -4.53 -10.91
N TYR A 113 5.75 -3.82 -11.79
CA TYR A 113 4.55 -4.38 -12.43
C TYR A 113 4.83 -5.53 -13.39
N LYS A 114 6.07 -5.66 -13.87
CA LYS A 114 6.49 -6.80 -14.69
C LYS A 114 6.82 -8.04 -13.85
N LEU A 115 7.26 -7.84 -12.60
CA LEU A 115 7.74 -8.90 -11.71
C LEU A 115 6.76 -9.22 -10.57
N ARG A 116 5.74 -8.40 -10.31
CA ARG A 116 4.80 -8.60 -9.19
C ARG A 116 3.95 -9.87 -9.32
N ASP A 117 3.88 -10.46 -10.50
CA ASP A 117 3.17 -11.70 -10.76
C ASP A 117 4.04 -12.94 -10.45
N ASP A 118 5.35 -12.74 -10.23
CA ASP A 118 6.32 -13.78 -9.84
C ASP A 118 6.38 -13.96 -8.31
N LYS A 119 6.41 -15.22 -7.87
CA LYS A 119 6.40 -15.60 -6.46
C LYS A 119 7.70 -15.22 -5.76
N ASP A 120 8.84 -15.50 -6.37
CA ASP A 120 10.15 -15.24 -5.75
C ASP A 120 10.35 -13.74 -5.55
N SER A 121 9.94 -12.93 -6.53
CA SER A 121 9.92 -11.47 -6.43
C SER A 121 9.06 -10.98 -5.26
N CYS A 122 7.85 -11.54 -5.07
CA CYS A 122 6.99 -11.21 -3.94
C CYS A 122 7.62 -11.64 -2.60
N CYS A 123 8.18 -12.85 -2.50
CA CYS A 123 8.83 -13.34 -1.29
C CYS A 123 10.03 -12.47 -0.89
N ARG A 124 10.82 -12.02 -1.87
CA ARG A 124 11.94 -11.10 -1.66
C ARG A 124 11.48 -9.75 -1.11
N ILE A 125 10.41 -9.19 -1.68
CA ILE A 125 9.78 -7.96 -1.18
C ILE A 125 9.34 -8.15 0.27
N LEU A 126 8.59 -9.22 0.57
CA LEU A 126 8.14 -9.51 1.94
C LEU A 126 9.34 -9.57 2.91
N THR A 127 10.43 -10.25 2.51
CA THR A 127 11.64 -10.37 3.34
C THR A 127 12.31 -9.03 3.59
N GLU A 128 12.46 -8.19 2.56
CA GLU A 128 13.05 -6.84 2.68
C GLU A 128 12.28 -5.95 3.66
N PHE A 129 10.97 -6.17 3.78
CA PHE A 129 10.11 -5.42 4.69
C PHE A 129 10.02 -6.06 6.09
N GLY A 130 10.84 -7.08 6.38
CA GLY A 130 10.86 -7.78 7.67
C GLY A 130 9.60 -8.64 7.90
N LEU A 131 9.05 -9.17 6.81
CA LEU A 131 7.86 -10.02 6.79
C LEU A 131 8.28 -11.47 6.57
N ASP A 132 7.52 -12.40 7.14
CA ASP A 132 7.69 -13.82 6.87
C ASP A 132 6.94 -14.16 5.57
N PRO A 133 7.65 -14.54 4.48
CA PRO A 133 7.02 -14.83 3.19
C PRO A 133 6.04 -16.00 3.23
N GLU A 134 6.15 -16.92 4.20
CA GLU A 134 5.28 -18.09 4.28
C GLU A 134 3.86 -17.72 4.71
N VAL A 135 3.73 -16.71 5.57
CA VAL A 135 2.45 -16.35 6.21
C VAL A 135 1.97 -14.94 5.91
N SER A 136 2.76 -14.16 5.18
CA SER A 136 2.46 -12.76 4.83
C SER A 136 2.10 -12.65 3.35
N HIS A 137 1.22 -11.70 3.05
CA HIS A 137 0.75 -11.43 1.70
C HIS A 137 0.90 -9.95 1.36
N ILE A 138 1.14 -9.67 0.08
CA ILE A 138 1.20 -8.31 -0.46
C ILE A 138 -0.20 -7.90 -0.89
N VAL A 139 -0.64 -6.72 -0.46
CA VAL A 139 -1.83 -6.07 -1.02
C VAL A 139 -1.36 -4.93 -1.91
N ASN A 140 -1.65 -4.99 -3.21
CA ASN A 140 -1.26 -3.96 -4.17
C ASN A 140 -2.47 -3.23 -4.74
N GLY A 141 -2.40 -1.90 -4.78
CA GLY A 141 -3.41 -1.04 -5.40
C GLY A 141 -2.95 -0.44 -6.73
N HIS A 142 -3.52 0.74 -7.05
CA HIS A 142 -3.17 1.66 -8.15
C HIS A 142 -3.51 1.20 -9.57
N VAL A 143 -3.18 -0.05 -9.93
CA VAL A 143 -3.47 -0.58 -11.27
C VAL A 143 -4.69 -1.50 -11.22
N PRO A 144 -5.78 -1.16 -11.93
CA PRO A 144 -7.01 -1.92 -11.94
C PRO A 144 -6.82 -3.30 -12.60
N VAL A 145 -7.51 -4.31 -12.07
CA VAL A 145 -7.53 -5.68 -12.63
C VAL A 145 -8.45 -5.71 -13.84
N LYS A 146 -7.96 -6.20 -14.98
CA LYS A 146 -8.75 -6.32 -16.21
C LYS A 146 -9.46 -7.68 -16.26
N VAL A 147 -10.46 -7.87 -15.40
CA VAL A 147 -11.22 -9.13 -15.30
C VAL A 147 -11.84 -9.52 -16.64
N GLY A 148 -12.37 -8.54 -17.40
CA GLY A 148 -12.89 -8.78 -18.75
C GLY A 148 -11.86 -9.32 -19.76
N LYS A 149 -10.56 -9.29 -19.45
CA LYS A 149 -9.47 -9.90 -20.25
C LYS A 149 -8.91 -11.19 -19.62
N GLY A 150 -9.57 -11.73 -18.59
CA GLY A 150 -9.14 -12.91 -17.86
C GLY A 150 -8.03 -12.67 -16.84
N GLU A 151 -7.73 -11.41 -16.48
CA GLU A 151 -6.74 -11.13 -15.44
C GLU A 151 -7.28 -11.50 -14.05
N SER A 152 -6.49 -12.27 -13.29
CA SER A 152 -6.81 -12.63 -11.91
C SER A 152 -6.36 -11.54 -10.93
N PRO A 153 -7.18 -11.20 -9.91
CA PRO A 153 -6.75 -10.34 -8.81
C PRO A 153 -5.77 -11.04 -7.85
N VAL A 154 -5.70 -12.37 -7.90
CA VAL A 154 -4.73 -13.18 -7.17
C VAL A 154 -3.54 -13.47 -8.07
N LYS A 155 -2.35 -13.10 -7.64
CA LYS A 155 -1.09 -13.19 -8.38
C LYS A 155 -0.04 -13.92 -7.55
N ALA A 156 1.08 -14.29 -8.19
CA ALA A 156 2.23 -14.87 -7.50
C ALA A 156 1.88 -16.05 -6.59
N GLU A 157 1.06 -16.99 -7.10
CA GLU A 157 0.59 -18.17 -6.35
C GLU A 157 -0.10 -17.83 -5.01
N GLY A 158 -0.81 -16.69 -4.95
CA GLY A 158 -1.51 -16.25 -3.74
C GLY A 158 -0.69 -15.34 -2.82
N LYS A 159 0.56 -14.99 -3.18
CA LYS A 159 1.39 -14.04 -2.42
C LYS A 159 1.01 -12.59 -2.64
N LEU A 160 0.28 -12.26 -3.69
CA LEU A 160 -0.13 -10.90 -4.00
C LEU A 160 -1.61 -10.80 -4.37
N PHE A 161 -2.31 -9.88 -3.72
CA PHE A 161 -3.71 -9.53 -3.97
C PHE A 161 -3.79 -8.11 -4.54
N VAL A 162 -4.39 -7.98 -5.71
CA VAL A 162 -4.68 -6.67 -6.30
C VAL A 162 -6.07 -6.23 -5.87
N ILE A 163 -6.15 -5.11 -5.16
CA ILE A 163 -7.41 -4.49 -4.78
C ILE A 163 -7.55 -3.17 -5.52
N ASP A 164 -8.60 -3.06 -6.32
CA ASP A 164 -8.94 -1.83 -7.02
C ASP A 164 -10.17 -1.17 -6.38
N GLY A 165 -10.14 0.16 -6.29
CA GLY A 165 -11.29 1.00 -6.01
C GLY A 165 -12.19 1.12 -7.24
N GLY A 166 -12.74 0.00 -7.70
CA GLY A 166 -13.55 -0.10 -8.92
C GLY A 166 -14.91 0.65 -8.88
N MET A 167 -15.17 1.42 -7.81
CA MET A 167 -16.35 2.28 -7.71
C MET A 167 -16.29 3.51 -8.64
N SER A 168 -15.14 3.73 -9.29
CA SER A 168 -14.97 4.81 -10.26
C SER A 168 -15.63 4.45 -11.60
N LYS A 169 -16.73 5.14 -11.95
CA LYS A 169 -17.51 4.94 -13.19
C LYS A 169 -16.66 4.82 -14.47
N PRO A 170 -15.58 5.61 -14.68
CA PRO A 170 -14.73 5.48 -15.87
C PRO A 170 -14.02 4.12 -15.98
N TYR A 171 -13.70 3.48 -14.86
CA TYR A 171 -12.90 2.24 -14.83
C TYR A 171 -13.75 0.98 -14.99
N GLN A 172 -15.05 1.04 -14.70
CA GLN A 172 -15.99 -0.08 -14.86
C GLN A 172 -15.98 -0.67 -16.28
N LYS A 173 -15.81 0.17 -17.32
CA LYS A 173 -15.71 -0.29 -18.73
C LYS A 173 -14.46 -1.13 -19.00
N VAL A 174 -13.40 -0.95 -18.20
CA VAL A 174 -12.09 -1.59 -18.37
C VAL A 174 -11.97 -2.82 -17.48
N THR A 175 -12.48 -2.75 -16.26
CA THR A 175 -12.42 -3.83 -15.27
C THR A 175 -13.49 -4.89 -15.52
N GLY A 176 -14.70 -4.49 -15.93
CA GLY A 176 -15.87 -5.36 -16.03
C GLY A 176 -16.61 -5.57 -14.70
N ILE A 177 -16.09 -5.03 -13.60
CA ILE A 177 -16.60 -5.17 -12.23
C ILE A 177 -16.50 -3.84 -11.47
N ALA A 178 -17.19 -3.71 -10.33
CA ALA A 178 -17.11 -2.56 -9.43
C ALA A 178 -15.93 -2.61 -8.45
N GLY A 179 -15.07 -3.62 -8.56
CA GLY A 179 -13.84 -3.76 -7.78
C GLY A 179 -13.91 -4.88 -6.74
N TYR A 180 -12.91 -4.90 -5.88
CA TYR A 180 -12.73 -5.95 -4.88
C TYR A 180 -12.74 -5.37 -3.46
N THR A 181 -13.18 -6.17 -2.50
CA THR A 181 -12.97 -5.90 -1.07
C THR A 181 -12.24 -7.09 -0.46
N LEU A 182 -11.12 -6.81 0.20
CA LEU A 182 -10.41 -7.80 1.00
C LEU A 182 -10.90 -7.70 2.44
N ILE A 183 -11.47 -8.79 2.93
CA ILE A 183 -11.96 -8.94 4.29
C ILE A 183 -11.00 -9.87 5.00
N TYR A 184 -10.51 -9.46 6.17
CA TYR A 184 -9.59 -10.27 6.96
C TYR A 184 -10.04 -10.34 8.41
N ASP A 185 -10.13 -11.55 8.95
CA ASP A 185 -10.38 -11.81 10.35
C ASP A 185 -9.40 -12.85 10.92
N SER A 186 -9.59 -13.28 12.17
CA SER A 186 -8.68 -14.24 12.82
C SER A 186 -8.72 -15.65 12.23
N TYR A 187 -9.68 -15.95 11.36
CA TYR A 187 -9.94 -17.27 10.78
C TYR A 187 -9.75 -17.30 9.27
N SER A 188 -9.98 -16.19 8.57
CA SER A 188 -10.00 -16.18 7.12
C SER A 188 -9.60 -14.85 6.50
N LEU A 189 -9.08 -14.96 5.28
CA LEU A 189 -8.91 -13.88 4.32
C LEU A 189 -9.87 -14.14 3.16
N ILE A 190 -10.80 -13.22 2.93
CA ILE A 190 -11.84 -13.33 1.90
C ILE A 190 -11.66 -12.21 0.89
N LEU A 191 -11.59 -12.55 -0.40
CA LEU A 191 -11.69 -11.59 -1.48
C LEU A 191 -13.12 -11.60 -2.03
N ALA A 192 -13.84 -10.50 -1.85
CA ALA A 192 -15.19 -10.32 -2.35
C ALA A 192 -15.16 -9.48 -3.62
N GLU A 193 -15.76 -10.01 -4.69
CA GLU A 193 -15.96 -9.31 -5.96
C GLU A 193 -17.30 -8.58 -5.96
N HIS A 194 -17.31 -7.33 -6.42
CA HIS A 194 -18.53 -6.52 -6.51
C HIS A 194 -18.94 -6.29 -7.95
N THR A 195 -20.22 -6.49 -8.25
CA THR A 195 -20.80 -6.15 -9.55
C THR A 195 -21.13 -4.66 -9.66
N SER A 196 -21.18 -4.15 -10.89
CA SER A 196 -21.51 -2.74 -11.14
C SER A 196 -22.97 -2.43 -10.85
N PHE A 197 -23.22 -1.30 -10.19
CA PHE A 197 -24.56 -0.75 -10.01
C PHE A 197 -24.91 0.16 -11.18
N GLU A 198 -25.89 -0.22 -11.99
CA GLU A 198 -26.25 0.51 -13.22
C GLU A 198 -27.13 1.73 -12.92
N SER A 199 -28.29 1.54 -12.28
CA SER A 199 -29.18 2.64 -11.86
C SER A 199 -30.18 2.20 -10.79
N LYS A 200 -30.72 3.17 -10.02
CA LYS A 200 -31.81 2.92 -9.06
C LYS A 200 -33.05 2.34 -9.74
N HIS A 201 -33.43 2.88 -10.90
CA HIS A 201 -34.62 2.43 -11.61
C HIS A 201 -34.48 0.95 -12.03
N LYS A 202 -33.33 0.58 -12.60
CA LYS A 202 -33.08 -0.80 -13.01
C LYS A 202 -33.02 -1.75 -11.82
N ALA A 203 -32.34 -1.36 -10.74
CA ALA A 203 -32.26 -2.15 -9.53
C ALA A 203 -33.64 -2.41 -8.88
N ILE A 204 -34.53 -1.41 -8.90
CA ILE A 204 -35.90 -1.57 -8.38
C ILE A 204 -36.75 -2.41 -9.34
N HIS A 205 -36.67 -2.16 -10.65
CA HIS A 205 -37.47 -2.86 -11.64
C HIS A 205 -37.09 -4.34 -11.78
N ASP A 206 -35.79 -4.64 -11.82
CA ASP A 206 -35.26 -5.99 -12.00
C ASP A 206 -35.00 -6.69 -10.65
N GLU A 207 -35.38 -6.05 -9.52
CA GLU A 207 -35.13 -6.51 -8.14
C GLU A 207 -33.68 -6.96 -7.91
N VAL A 208 -32.73 -6.26 -8.52
CA VAL A 208 -31.30 -6.61 -8.48
C VAL A 208 -30.76 -6.33 -7.09
N ASP A 209 -30.47 -7.39 -6.35
CA ASP A 209 -29.70 -7.30 -5.11
C ASP A 209 -28.20 -7.10 -5.42
N ILE A 210 -27.47 -6.49 -4.49
CA ILE A 210 -26.01 -6.34 -4.61
C ILE A 210 -25.39 -7.72 -4.37
N VAL A 211 -25.21 -8.49 -5.43
CA VAL A 211 -24.59 -9.82 -5.37
C VAL A 211 -23.08 -9.65 -5.28
N SER A 212 -22.54 -9.71 -4.07
CA SER A 212 -21.11 -9.91 -3.87
C SER A 212 -20.79 -11.39 -4.06
N THR A 213 -20.09 -11.73 -5.14
CA THR A 213 -19.57 -13.09 -5.32
C THR A 213 -18.31 -13.24 -4.48
N ARG A 214 -18.29 -14.20 -3.55
CA ARG A 214 -17.06 -14.58 -2.83
C ARG A 214 -16.15 -15.32 -3.82
N SER A 215 -15.04 -14.70 -4.20
CA SER A 215 -14.14 -15.28 -5.20
C SER A 215 -13.05 -16.15 -4.59
N MET A 216 -12.64 -15.88 -3.35
CA MET A 216 -11.60 -16.66 -2.68
C MET A 216 -11.68 -16.58 -1.15
N ILE A 217 -11.44 -17.70 -0.47
CA ILE A 217 -11.34 -17.81 0.99
C ILE A 217 -10.04 -18.56 1.33
N GLU A 218 -9.08 -17.88 1.93
CA GLU A 218 -7.92 -18.52 2.55
C GLU A 218 -8.21 -18.65 4.04
N HIS A 219 -8.09 -19.87 4.57
CA HIS A 219 -8.27 -20.13 5.99
C HIS A 219 -6.93 -20.04 6.73
N ALA A 220 -6.89 -19.29 7.82
CA ALA A 220 -5.74 -19.25 8.69
C ALA A 220 -5.54 -20.62 9.35
N THR A 221 -4.38 -21.25 9.11
CA THR A 221 -3.98 -22.51 9.77
C THR A 221 -3.92 -22.41 11.29
N LYS A 222 -3.63 -21.20 11.80
CA LYS A 222 -3.63 -20.87 13.23
C LYS A 222 -4.36 -19.55 13.45
N ARG A 223 -5.33 -19.57 14.37
CA ARG A 223 -6.06 -18.36 14.79
C ARG A 223 -5.09 -17.37 15.42
N ILE A 224 -5.11 -16.15 14.91
CA ILE A 224 -4.29 -15.05 15.44
C ILE A 224 -5.08 -14.31 16.52
N ARG A 225 -4.45 -14.08 17.67
CA ARG A 225 -5.01 -13.33 18.80
C ARG A 225 -4.43 -11.92 18.83
N VAL A 226 -5.08 -11.02 19.57
CA VAL A 226 -4.56 -9.65 19.82
C VAL A 226 -3.13 -9.69 20.36
N GLY A 227 -2.82 -10.67 21.22
CA GLY A 227 -1.47 -10.86 21.75
C GLY A 227 -0.40 -11.19 20.71
N ASP A 228 -0.77 -11.77 19.57
CA ASP A 228 0.16 -12.12 18.48
C ASP A 228 0.43 -10.91 17.56
N THR A 229 -0.21 -9.78 17.82
CA THR A 229 -0.10 -8.56 17.01
C THR A 229 0.95 -7.61 17.55
N TYR A 230 1.36 -6.65 16.71
CA TYR A 230 2.20 -5.53 17.15
C TYR A 230 1.53 -4.70 18.26
N ILE A 231 0.20 -4.52 18.19
CA ILE A 231 -0.57 -3.87 19.26
C ILE A 231 -0.43 -4.68 20.56
N GLY A 232 -0.54 -6.01 20.49
CA GLY A 232 -0.32 -6.89 21.63
C GLY A 232 1.09 -6.78 22.21
N ALA A 233 2.11 -6.67 21.36
CA ALA A 233 3.48 -6.44 21.78
C ALA A 233 3.66 -5.07 22.47
N ASN A 234 3.10 -4.01 21.89
CA ASN A 234 3.13 -2.66 22.48
C ASN A 234 2.39 -2.60 23.81
N LEU A 235 1.22 -3.24 23.91
CA LEU A 235 0.47 -3.32 25.17
C LEU A 235 1.28 -4.06 26.24
N ARG A 236 1.95 -5.16 25.89
CA ARG A 236 2.87 -5.85 26.83
C ARG A 236 4.02 -4.95 27.26
N GLN A 237 4.60 -4.18 26.34
CA GLN A 237 5.66 -3.23 26.67
C GLN A 237 5.17 -2.13 27.60
N GLN A 238 4.01 -1.54 27.33
CA GLN A 238 3.38 -0.55 28.20
C GLN A 238 3.10 -1.10 29.60
N ILE A 239 2.62 -2.36 29.71
CA ILE A 239 2.44 -3.03 31.01
C ILE A 239 3.76 -3.15 31.75
N LEU A 240 4.84 -3.55 31.07
CA LEU A 240 6.17 -3.64 31.68
C LEU A 240 6.66 -2.28 32.17
N ASP A 241 6.48 -1.24 31.36
CA ASP A 241 6.92 0.12 31.69
C ASP A 241 6.12 0.69 32.87
N LEU A 242 4.81 0.44 32.93
CA LEU A 242 3.95 0.82 34.07
C LEU A 242 4.33 0.08 35.35
N ASN A 243 4.65 -1.22 35.28
CA ASN A 243 5.12 -1.98 36.44
C ASN A 243 6.47 -1.46 36.96
N ARG A 244 7.41 -1.13 36.06
CA ARG A 244 8.68 -0.49 36.42
C ARG A 244 8.47 0.86 37.10
N LEU A 245 7.53 1.67 36.59
CA LEU A 245 7.18 2.95 37.17
C LEU A 245 6.58 2.78 38.58
N LEU A 246 5.69 1.81 38.77
CA LEU A 246 5.09 1.48 40.07
C LEU A 246 6.16 1.05 41.09
N ASP A 247 7.11 0.21 40.69
CA ASP A 247 8.21 -0.22 41.55
C ASP A 247 9.14 0.94 41.92
N ALA A 248 9.45 1.81 40.96
CA ALA A 248 10.25 3.01 41.20
C ALA A 248 9.56 3.98 42.17
N TYR A 249 8.23 4.12 42.07
CA TYR A 249 7.42 4.88 43.02
C TYR A 249 7.45 4.26 44.42
N ARG A 250 7.20 2.94 44.53
CA ARG A 250 7.23 2.21 45.81
C ARG A 250 8.59 2.25 46.51
N LYS A 251 9.69 2.29 45.73
CA LYS A 251 11.07 2.42 46.24
C LYS A 251 11.48 3.87 46.51
N GLY A 252 10.62 4.85 46.24
CA GLY A 252 10.92 6.28 46.44
C GLY A 252 11.90 6.88 45.42
N VAL A 253 12.23 6.17 44.34
CA VAL A 253 13.08 6.66 43.25
C VAL A 253 12.36 7.74 42.44
N VAL A 254 11.05 7.58 42.26
CA VAL A 254 10.18 8.57 41.59
C VAL A 254 9.21 9.13 42.63
N LYS A 255 9.12 10.46 42.73
CA LYS A 255 8.18 11.17 43.62
C LYS A 255 7.00 11.67 42.82
N VAL A 256 5.80 11.63 43.42
CA VAL A 256 4.62 12.28 42.85
C VAL A 256 4.86 13.78 42.87
N LYS A 257 4.68 14.44 41.72
CA LYS A 257 4.69 15.89 41.65
C LYS A 257 3.43 16.38 42.34
N SER A 258 3.58 17.01 43.50
CA SER A 258 2.48 17.73 44.15
C SER A 258 2.05 18.87 43.24
N VAL A 259 0.82 18.82 42.76
CA VAL A 259 0.20 19.95 42.06
C VAL A 259 -0.15 20.96 43.14
N GLY A 260 0.64 22.02 43.24
CA GLY A 260 0.36 23.21 44.06
C GLY A 260 -0.29 24.28 43.21
#